data_AF-A0A1G3DBS3-F1
#
_entry.id   AF-A0A1G3DBS3-F1
#
_cell.length_a   1.000
_cell.length_b   1.000
_cell.length_c   1.000
_cell.angle_alpha   90.00
_cell.angle_beta   90.00
_cell.angle_gamma   90.00
#
_symmetry.space_group_name_H-M   'P 1'
#
loop_
_entity.id
_entity.type
_entity.pdbx_description
1 polymer ?
#
loop_
_entity_poly.entity_id
_entity_poly.type
_entity_poly.pdbx_seq_one_letter_code
_entity_poly.pdbx_strand_id
1 'polypeptide(L)' 'MIEMWCSYVIDKEFSNPVGWELQNMLIVSRLIVVSARKRKESRGVHHRTDYPKTDNIHWKKHIVIKKPTS' A
#
# COMPACT_ATOMS: atom_id res chain seq x y z
N MET A 1 0.24 0.09 -13.21
CA MET A 1 1.67 0.50 -13.18
C MET A 1 2.41 -0.12 -12.01
N ILE A 2 2.13 0.22 -10.74
CA ILE A 2 2.84 -0.38 -9.57
C ILE A 2 2.73 -1.91 -9.51
N GLU A 3 1.55 -2.49 -9.76
CA GLU A 3 1.38 -3.96 -9.75
C GLU A 3 2.30 -4.68 -10.75
N MET A 4 2.48 -4.11 -11.95
CA MET A 4 3.34 -4.68 -13.00
C MET A 4 4.80 -4.75 -12.54
N TRP A 5 5.31 -3.67 -11.93
CA TRP A 5 6.68 -3.63 -11.40
C TRP A 5 6.85 -4.55 -10.19
N CYS A 6 5.84 -4.64 -9.33
CA CYS A 6 5.83 -5.58 -8.23
C CYS A 6 5.94 -7.03 -8.74
N SER A 7 5.14 -7.43 -9.74
CA SER A 7 5.22 -8.76 -10.33
C SER A 7 6.57 -9.08 -10.98
N TYR A 8 7.27 -8.07 -11.51
CA TYR A 8 8.58 -8.27 -12.12
C TYR A 8 9.71 -8.44 -11.10
N VAL A 9 9.68 -7.67 -10.02
CA VAL A 9 10.79 -7.54 -9.05
C VAL A 9 10.65 -8.50 -7.86
N ILE A 10 9.44 -8.84 -7.44
CA ILE A 10 9.22 -9.54 -6.15
C ILE A 10 9.82 -10.96 -6.13
N ASP A 11 9.86 -11.66 -7.26
CA ASP A 11 10.38 -13.03 -7.31
C ASP A 11 11.86 -13.10 -7.73
N LYS A 12 12.58 -11.97 -7.69
CA LYS A 12 13.99 -11.88 -8.08
C LYS A 12 14.90 -11.90 -6.85
N GLU A 13 16.01 -12.61 -6.98
CA GLU A 13 17.11 -12.56 -6.04
C GLU A 13 18.17 -11.56 -6.54
N PHE A 14 18.66 -10.70 -5.65
CA PHE A 14 19.62 -9.65 -5.98
C PHE A 14 20.95 -9.88 -5.25
N SER A 15 22.06 -9.72 -5.98
CA SER A 15 23.42 -9.84 -5.45
C SER A 15 23.93 -8.57 -4.75
N ASN A 16 23.18 -7.46 -4.80
CA ASN A 16 23.56 -6.16 -4.26
C ASN A 16 22.39 -5.60 -3.41
N PRO A 17 22.65 -5.01 -2.21
CA PRO A 17 21.66 -4.30 -1.40
C PRO A 17 20.69 -3.39 -2.15
N VAL A 18 21.15 -2.66 -3.17
CA VAL A 18 20.29 -1.75 -3.95
C VAL A 18 19.09 -2.46 -4.60
N GLY A 19 19.25 -3.72 -5.01
CA GLY A 19 18.15 -4.51 -5.57
C GLY A 19 17.08 -4.85 -4.51
N TRP A 20 17.51 -5.20 -3.30
CA TRP A 20 16.63 -5.44 -2.16
C TRP A 20 15.90 -4.16 -1.70
N GLU A 21 16.59 -3.02 -1.70
CA GLU A 21 16.00 -1.71 -1.42
C GLU A 21 14.89 -1.37 -2.41
N LEU A 22 15.12 -1.60 -3.71
CA LEU A 22 14.11 -1.42 -4.75
C LEU A 22 12.87 -2.31 -4.50
N GLN A 23 13.09 -3.60 -4.21
CA GLN A 23 12.01 -4.54 -3.91
C GLN A 23 11.19 -4.07 -2.69
N ASN A 24 11.86 -3.62 -1.61
CA ASN A 24 11.22 -3.09 -0.41
C ASN A 24 10.40 -1.83 -0.71
N MET A 25 10.95 -0.87 -1.46
CA MET A 25 10.23 0.35 -1.85
C MET A 25 8.97 0.04 -2.66
N LEU A 26 9.04 -0.91 -3.58
CA LEU A 26 7.87 -1.33 -4.39
C LEU A 26 6.79 -1.99 -3.54
N ILE A 27 7.18 -2.90 -2.63
CA ILE A 27 6.25 -3.55 -1.70
C ILE A 27 5.56 -2.50 -0.81
N VAL A 28 6.32 -1.60 -0.20
CA VAL A 28 5.78 -0.54 0.66
C VAL A 28 4.86 0.40 -0.12
N SER A 29 5.28 0.85 -1.31
CA SER A 29 4.47 1.71 -2.19
C SER A 29 3.14 1.06 -2.53
N ARG A 30 3.15 -0.24 -2.85
CA ARG A 30 1.93 -1.01 -3.13
C ARG A 30 1.01 -1.06 -1.91
N LEU A 31 1.54 -1.35 -0.72
CA LEU A 31 0.76 -1.40 0.52
C LEU A 31 0.12 -0.04 0.86
N ILE A 32 0.86 1.06 0.66
CA ILE A 32 0.36 2.44 0.85
C ILE A 32 -0.80 2.71 -0.11
N VAL A 33 -0.61 2.48 -1.41
CA VAL A 33 -1.63 2.76 -2.44
C VAL A 33 -2.89 1.95 -2.22
N VAL A 34 -2.76 0.64 -1.96
CA VAL A 34 -3.91 -0.23 -1.69
C VAL A 34 -4.66 0.22 -0.44
N SER A 35 -3.95 0.55 0.64
CA SER A 35 -4.56 1.03 1.88
C SER A 35 -5.27 2.37 1.71
N ALA A 36 -4.64 3.32 1.02
CA ALA A 36 -5.19 4.65 0.76
C ALA A 36 -6.44 4.58 -0.14
N ARG A 37 -6.43 3.73 -1.17
CA ARG A 37 -7.61 3.50 -2.02
C ARG A 37 -8.76 2.86 -1.25
N LYS A 38 -8.45 1.91 -0.37
CA LYS A 38 -9.43 1.20 0.46
C LYS A 38 -10.10 2.14 1.45
N ARG A 39 -9.35 3.02 2.14
CA ARG A 39 -9.90 3.98 3.11
C ARG A 39 -10.72 5.05 2.41
N LYS A 40 -12.03 5.10 2.68
CA LYS A 40 -12.97 6.07 2.11
C LYS A 40 -13.41 7.11 3.15
N GLU A 41 -12.44 7.76 3.77
CA GLU A 41 -12.61 8.91 4.67
C GLU A 41 -11.36 9.79 4.62
N SER A 42 -11.41 10.96 5.24
CA SER A 42 -10.21 11.76 5.55
C SER A 42 -9.98 11.78 7.07
N ARG A 43 -8.76 11.49 7.51
CA ARG A 43 -8.37 11.45 8.93
C ARG A 43 -6.87 11.69 9.10
N GLY A 44 -6.52 12.70 9.90
CA GLY A 44 -5.12 13.08 10.15
C GLY A 44 -4.41 13.43 8.84
N VAL A 45 -3.28 12.77 8.56
CA VAL A 45 -2.48 12.99 7.34
C VAL A 45 -3.06 12.33 6.08
N HIS A 46 -4.08 11.47 6.20
CA HIS A 46 -4.75 10.87 5.05
C HIS A 46 -5.92 11.76 4.64
N HIS A 47 -5.76 12.50 3.55
CA HIS A 47 -6.79 13.39 3.00
C HIS A 47 -7.26 12.90 1.62
N ARG A 48 -8.57 12.96 1.40
CA ARG A 48 -9.27 12.56 0.18
C ARG A 48 -10.34 13.58 -0.16
N THR A 49 -10.22 14.24 -1.31
CA THR A 49 -11.20 15.23 -1.77
C THR A 49 -12.57 14.61 -2.07
N ASP A 50 -12.59 13.33 -2.48
CA ASP A 50 -13.81 12.55 -2.73
C ASP A 50 -14.47 11.98 -1.46
N TYR A 51 -13.75 11.95 -0.33
CA TYR A 51 -14.27 11.58 0.99
C TYR A 51 -13.69 12.54 2.06
N PRO A 52 -14.10 13.82 2.08
CA PRO A 52 -13.40 14.88 2.80
C PRO A 52 -13.59 14.84 4.32
N LYS A 53 -14.58 14.11 4.82
CA LYS A 53 -14.93 14.03 6.24
C LYS A 53 -14.36 12.77 6.88
N THR A 54 -14.12 12.86 8.19
CA THR A 54 -13.85 11.70 9.04
C THR A 54 -15.15 10.92 9.27
N ASP A 55 -15.08 9.59 9.18
CA ASP A 55 -16.21 8.68 9.34
C ASP A 55 -15.89 7.64 10.44
N ASN A 56 -16.38 7.92 11.65
CA ASN A 56 -16.16 7.04 12.78
C ASN A 56 -17.04 5.78 12.77
N ILE A 57 -18.10 5.74 11.96
CA ILE A 57 -19.02 4.60 11.90
C ILE A 57 -18.35 3.48 11.10
N HIS A 58 -17.80 3.79 9.93
CA HIS A 58 -17.24 2.76 9.03
C HIS A 58 -15.72 2.59 9.15
N TRP A 59 -15.00 3.64 9.56
CA TRP A 59 -13.53 3.73 9.42
C TRP A 59 -12.75 3.96 10.71
N LYS A 60 -13.39 3.90 11.89
CA LYS A 60 -12.68 3.86 13.19
C LYS A 60 -12.04 2.48 13.44
N LYS A 61 -11.15 2.08 12.54
CA LYS A 61 -10.42 0.81 12.53
C LYS A 61 -9.10 0.93 11.80
N HIS A 62 -8.21 -0.04 12.02
CA HIS A 62 -6.98 -0.18 11.23
C HIS A 62 -7.25 -0.92 9.92
N ILE A 63 -6.46 -0.61 8.89
CA ILE A 63 -6.44 -1.39 7.65
C ILE A 63 -5.30 -2.38 7.75
N VAL A 64 -5.63 -3.67 7.68
CA VAL A 64 -4.66 -4.75 7.66
C VAL A 64 -4.66 -5.37 6.26
N ILE A 65 -3.48 -5.47 5.66
CA ILE A 65 -3.26 -6.19 4.40
C ILE A 65 -2.51 -7.47 4.73
N LYS A 66 -3.03 -8.61 4.29
CA LYS A 66 -2.38 -9.92 4.44
C LYS A 66 -1.71 -10.28 3.11
N LYS A 67 -0.62 -11.06 3.20
CA LYS A 67 -0.05 -11.71 2.03
C LYS A 67 -1.13 -12.61 1.39
N PRO A 68 -1.29 -12.64 0.06
CA PRO A 68 -2.18 -13.59 -0.59
C PRO A 68 -1.77 -15.00 -0.18
N THR A 69 -2.73 -15.79 0.31
CA THR A 69 -2.53 -17.23 0.48
C THR A 69 -2.53 -17.86 -0.90
N SER A 70 -1.41 -18.51 -1.26
CA SER A 70 -1.29 -19.40 -2.41
C SER A 70 -2.27 -20.57 -2.31
#